data_AF-A0A0D7B1X5-F1
#
_entry.id   AF-A0A0D7B1X5-F1
#
_cell.length_a   1.000
_cell.length_b   1.000
_cell.length_c   1.000
_cell.angle_alpha   90.00
_cell.angle_beta   90.00
_cell.angle_gamma   90.00
#
_symmetry.space_group_name_H-M   'P 1'
#
loop_
_entity.id
_entity.type
_entity.pdbx_description
1 polymer ?
#
loop_
_entity_poly.entity_id
_entity_poly.type
_entity_poly.pdbx_seq_one_letter_code
_entity_poly.pdbx_strand_id
1 'polypeptide(L)'
;MFLLSRTAHLSAARLGFRAYATKNPLPAAFLRGGTSKGIYINQKELPPNPSEWHDIFLGIMGSPDSSGRQLNGMGGGISSLSKICVVGPPTVPNADVDYAFAQVGIKDAVIDYAGNCGNLSCMIGVFAVDEGLVSAGSTSSKVVRAYNTNTKKIIQTTFPLTDGVADLGRDELPIAGVARKGSAISMEFLDPAGAKTGKLLPAGSSTVELTYADDRPAVRASLVDATNPTVFVEDLDGALADQAQVAEVLRQEGAKRMGLDWRVASQPKIAFIRPTDSGIAIKAYSMGVMHKAVPMTVALCLGVTANVEGTIAYGMLQERNQEGIVEISHPGG
;
A
#
# COMPACT_ATOMS: atom_id res chain seq x y z
N MET A 1 -2.51 -17.32 -30.12
CA MET A 1 -1.77 -18.41 -30.76
C MET A 1 -0.73 -17.78 -31.68
N PHE A 2 0.55 -17.73 -31.27
CA PHE A 2 1.71 -17.74 -32.16
C PHE A 2 2.93 -18.26 -31.38
N LEU A 3 3.74 -19.02 -32.10
CA LEU A 3 4.71 -20.00 -31.63
C LEU A 3 6.01 -19.38 -31.10
N LEU A 4 6.63 -20.10 -30.15
CA LEU A 4 8.08 -20.16 -29.99
C LEU A 4 8.70 -20.65 -31.31
N SER A 5 9.57 -19.85 -31.92
CA SER A 5 10.48 -20.29 -32.96
C SER A 5 11.83 -19.60 -32.78
N ARG A 6 12.86 -20.41 -32.50
CA ARG A 6 14.26 -20.10 -32.79
C ARG A 6 14.48 -20.34 -34.28
N THR A 7 14.93 -19.32 -35.03
CA THR A 7 16.18 -19.32 -35.86
C THR A 7 16.31 -18.06 -36.74
N ALA A 8 17.52 -17.49 -36.66
CA ALA A 8 18.37 -16.89 -37.71
C ALA A 8 17.90 -15.78 -38.69
N HIS A 9 18.79 -14.79 -38.80
CA HIS A 9 19.03 -13.84 -39.90
C HIS A 9 17.97 -12.80 -40.25
N LEU A 10 18.15 -11.58 -39.71
CA LEU A 10 17.83 -10.36 -40.45
C LEU A 10 18.97 -9.33 -40.34
N SER A 11 19.32 -8.85 -41.52
CA SER A 11 20.34 -7.87 -41.88
C SER A 11 20.19 -6.54 -41.15
N ALA A 12 21.33 -5.97 -40.75
CA ALA A 12 21.43 -4.63 -40.19
C ALA A 12 21.22 -3.57 -41.29
N ALA A 13 20.10 -2.84 -41.26
CA ALA A 13 20.02 -1.49 -41.82
C ALA A 13 18.82 -0.69 -41.28
N ARG A 14 19.15 0.40 -40.57
CA ARG A 14 18.40 1.65 -40.42
C ARG A 14 16.96 1.58 -39.88
N LEU A 15 16.86 1.74 -38.56
CA LEU A 15 16.00 2.73 -37.92
C LEU A 15 16.70 3.16 -36.64
N GLY A 16 16.67 4.46 -36.31
CA GLY A 16 17.31 5.02 -35.13
C GLY A 16 16.71 4.43 -33.85
N PHE A 17 17.20 3.27 -33.43
CA PHE A 17 16.90 2.70 -32.14
C PHE A 17 17.76 3.42 -31.11
N ARG A 18 17.14 4.15 -30.19
CA ARG A 18 17.68 4.25 -28.84
C ARG A 18 17.96 2.81 -28.41
N ALA A 19 19.23 2.46 -28.30
CA ALA A 19 19.61 1.21 -27.67
C ALA A 19 19.18 1.35 -26.21
N TYR A 20 17.97 0.90 -25.87
CA TYR A 20 17.59 0.71 -24.49
C TYR A 20 18.65 -0.24 -23.91
N ALA A 21 19.38 0.22 -22.88
CA ALA A 21 20.42 -0.58 -22.24
C ALA A 21 19.86 -1.90 -21.65
N THR A 22 18.54 -1.95 -21.48
CA THR A 22 17.75 -3.07 -20.99
C THR A 22 17.52 -4.13 -22.07
N LYS A 23 17.81 -5.40 -21.73
CA LYS A 23 17.63 -6.55 -22.63
C LYS A 23 16.14 -6.87 -22.82
N ASN A 24 15.78 -7.40 -23.99
CA ASN A 24 14.40 -7.75 -24.32
C ASN A 24 13.91 -9.07 -23.71
N PRO A 25 14.71 -9.75 -22.88
CA PRO A 25 14.14 -10.27 -21.65
C PRO A 25 14.61 -9.43 -20.46
N LEU A 26 13.65 -8.83 -19.76
CA LEU A 26 13.85 -8.19 -18.46
C LEU A 26 13.47 -9.20 -17.36
N PRO A 27 14.42 -9.68 -16.54
CA PRO A 27 14.10 -10.52 -15.40
C PRO A 27 13.20 -9.77 -14.40
N ALA A 28 12.10 -10.41 -14.00
CA ALA A 28 11.17 -9.87 -13.03
C ALA A 28 10.33 -10.99 -12.39
N ALA A 29 9.82 -10.76 -11.18
CA ALA A 29 8.91 -11.66 -10.50
C ALA A 29 7.47 -11.10 -10.54
N PHE A 30 6.49 -11.98 -10.74
CA PHE A 30 5.07 -11.64 -10.59
C PHE A 30 4.55 -12.21 -9.28
N LEU A 31 4.33 -11.34 -8.29
CA LEU A 31 3.98 -11.76 -6.93
C LEU A 31 2.64 -11.18 -6.50
N ARG A 32 1.89 -11.97 -5.71
CA ARG A 32 0.76 -11.48 -4.92
C ARG A 32 1.28 -11.04 -3.56
N GLY A 33 0.97 -9.81 -3.16
CA GLY A 33 1.13 -9.33 -1.79
C GLY A 33 -0.21 -8.82 -1.28
N GLY A 34 -0.65 -9.32 -0.11
CA GLY A 34 -2.00 -9.05 0.40
C GLY A 34 -3.09 -9.29 -0.66
N THR A 35 -3.95 -8.30 -0.87
CA THR A 35 -5.03 -8.32 -1.88
C THR A 35 -4.64 -7.68 -3.22
N SER A 36 -3.34 -7.58 -3.52
CA SER A 36 -2.81 -7.00 -4.77
C SER A 36 -1.82 -7.92 -5.47
N LYS A 37 -1.61 -7.70 -6.77
CA LYS A 37 -0.55 -8.35 -7.54
C LYS A 37 0.28 -7.28 -8.23
N GLY A 38 1.57 -7.55 -8.41
CA GLY A 38 2.47 -6.62 -9.07
C GLY A 38 3.73 -7.31 -9.57
N ILE A 39 4.47 -6.56 -10.37
CA ILE A 39 5.78 -6.97 -10.88
C ILE A 39 6.85 -6.44 -9.94
N TYR A 40 7.80 -7.29 -9.57
CA TYR A 40 8.96 -6.96 -8.76
C TYR A 40 10.20 -7.09 -9.64
N ILE A 41 11.03 -6.05 -9.62
CA ILE A 41 12.20 -5.95 -10.49
C ILE A 41 13.41 -5.66 -9.60
N ASN A 42 14.49 -6.42 -9.80
CA ASN A 42 15.77 -6.10 -9.20
C ASN A 42 16.32 -4.86 -9.90
N GLN A 43 16.69 -3.82 -9.14
CA GLN A 43 17.14 -2.53 -9.68
C GLN A 43 18.28 -2.69 -10.71
N LYS A 44 19.14 -3.70 -10.54
CA LYS A 44 20.27 -3.98 -11.47
C LYS A 44 19.81 -4.32 -12.89
N GLU A 45 18.56 -4.75 -13.07
CA GLU A 45 17.99 -5.12 -14.37
C GLU A 45 17.43 -3.91 -15.12
N LEU A 46 17.27 -2.76 -14.45
CA LEU A 46 16.79 -1.52 -15.05
C LEU A 46 17.96 -0.59 -15.41
N PRO A 47 17.75 0.40 -16.29
CA PRO A 47 18.70 1.49 -16.47
C PRO A 47 19.04 2.16 -15.14
N PRO A 48 20.30 2.57 -14.90
CA PRO A 48 20.71 3.13 -13.61
C PRO A 48 20.00 4.44 -13.27
N ASN A 49 19.51 5.18 -14.27
CA ASN A 49 18.77 6.42 -14.08
C ASN A 49 17.25 6.16 -14.03
N PRO A 50 16.57 6.40 -12.90
CA PRO A 50 15.13 6.17 -12.76
C PRO A 50 14.25 6.95 -13.75
N SER A 51 14.73 8.07 -14.29
CA SER A 51 13.99 8.83 -15.31
C SER A 51 13.80 8.04 -16.62
N GLU A 52 14.56 6.98 -16.84
CA GLU A 52 14.46 6.10 -18.01
C GLU A 52 13.48 4.92 -17.80
N TRP A 53 12.92 4.75 -16.59
CA TRP A 53 12.03 3.63 -16.28
C TRP A 53 10.62 3.80 -16.83
N HIS A 54 10.25 5.02 -17.19
CA HIS A 54 8.88 5.38 -17.55
C HIS A 54 8.28 4.49 -18.64
N ASP A 55 8.91 4.47 -19.82
CA ASP A 55 8.42 3.68 -20.96
C ASP A 55 8.50 2.17 -20.69
N ILE A 56 9.49 1.73 -19.89
CA ILE A 56 9.66 0.33 -19.51
C ILE A 56 8.46 -0.12 -18.66
N PHE A 57 8.07 0.67 -17.67
CA PHE A 57 6.96 0.34 -16.76
C PHE A 57 5.61 0.37 -17.49
N LEU A 58 5.40 1.36 -18.36
CA LEU A 58 4.23 1.42 -19.24
C LEU A 58 4.16 0.17 -20.15
N GLY A 59 5.27 -0.21 -20.76
CA GLY A 59 5.37 -1.41 -21.60
C GLY A 59 5.09 -2.71 -20.83
N ILE A 60 5.69 -2.89 -19.65
CA ILE A 60 5.45 -4.07 -18.79
C ILE A 60 3.98 -4.20 -18.43
N MET A 61 3.32 -3.09 -18.08
CA MET A 61 1.93 -3.11 -17.62
C MET A 61 0.92 -3.08 -18.77
N GLY A 62 1.32 -2.74 -19.99
CA GLY A 62 0.41 -2.58 -21.13
C GLY A 62 -0.40 -1.29 -21.06
N SER A 63 0.23 -0.21 -20.61
CA SER A 63 -0.34 1.13 -20.49
C SER A 63 0.34 2.13 -21.44
N PRO A 64 -0.32 3.25 -21.82
CA PRO A 64 -1.73 3.54 -21.59
C PRO A 64 -2.64 2.61 -22.41
N ASP A 65 -3.77 2.22 -21.84
CA ASP A 65 -4.81 1.47 -22.52
C ASP A 65 -6.17 2.14 -22.30
N SER A 66 -6.68 2.81 -23.33
CA SER A 66 -7.98 3.47 -23.30
C SER A 66 -9.15 2.52 -23.04
N SER A 67 -9.01 1.24 -23.42
CA SER A 67 -10.02 0.20 -23.13
C SER A 67 -10.01 -0.23 -21.66
N GLY A 68 -8.93 0.06 -20.94
CA GLY A 68 -8.77 -0.21 -19.51
C GLY A 68 -8.56 -1.69 -19.18
N ARG A 69 -8.09 -2.50 -20.13
CA ARG A 69 -7.95 -3.96 -19.99
C ARG A 69 -6.51 -4.41 -19.76
N GLN A 70 -5.53 -3.65 -20.22
CA GLN A 70 -4.09 -3.93 -20.17
C GLN A 70 -3.69 -5.27 -20.84
N LEU A 71 -4.38 -5.66 -21.93
CA LEU A 71 -4.18 -6.97 -22.58
C LEU A 71 -2.80 -7.19 -23.21
N ASN A 72 -2.06 -6.12 -23.49
CA ASN A 72 -0.73 -6.17 -24.10
C ASN A 72 0.39 -6.03 -23.05
N GLY A 73 0.13 -6.39 -21.80
CA GLY A 73 1.08 -6.39 -20.71
C GLY A 73 0.62 -7.25 -19.55
N MET A 74 1.28 -7.11 -18.41
CA MET A 74 1.01 -7.86 -17.18
C MET A 74 -0.07 -7.21 -16.30
N GLY A 75 -0.53 -6.00 -16.67
CA GLY A 75 -1.57 -5.29 -15.95
C GLY A 75 -2.92 -5.99 -16.02
N GLY A 76 -3.73 -5.81 -14.97
CA GLY A 76 -5.06 -6.43 -14.87
C GLY A 76 -6.24 -5.51 -15.12
N GLY A 77 -6.03 -4.28 -15.62
CA GLY A 77 -7.09 -3.32 -15.91
C GLY A 77 -7.77 -2.69 -14.68
N ILE A 78 -7.26 -2.97 -13.48
CA ILE A 78 -7.71 -2.38 -12.21
C ILE A 78 -6.49 -1.98 -11.38
N SER A 79 -6.64 -0.95 -10.54
CA SER A 79 -5.51 -0.34 -9.82
C SER A 79 -4.73 -1.34 -8.97
N SER A 80 -5.41 -2.30 -8.32
CA SER A 80 -4.80 -3.35 -7.50
C SER A 80 -3.90 -4.34 -8.26
N LEU A 81 -3.98 -4.33 -9.60
CA LEU A 81 -3.26 -5.21 -10.53
C LEU A 81 -2.38 -4.44 -11.53
N SER A 82 -2.16 -3.14 -11.32
CA SER A 82 -1.34 -2.27 -12.19
C SER A 82 -0.20 -1.61 -11.39
N LYS A 83 0.73 -2.42 -10.91
CA LYS A 83 1.69 -2.03 -9.87
C LYS A 83 3.07 -2.65 -10.12
N ILE A 84 4.11 -1.86 -9.88
CA ILE A 84 5.51 -2.29 -9.95
C ILE A 84 6.23 -1.95 -8.64
N CYS A 85 7.09 -2.84 -8.19
CA CYS A 85 8.08 -2.60 -7.14
C CYS A 85 9.48 -2.79 -7.70
N VAL A 86 10.37 -1.84 -7.46
CA VAL A 86 11.81 -1.98 -7.75
C VAL A 86 12.53 -2.16 -6.44
N VAL A 87 13.38 -3.17 -6.32
CA VAL A 87 14.13 -3.48 -5.09
C VAL A 87 15.62 -3.48 -5.40
N GLY A 88 16.41 -2.82 -4.55
CA GLY A 88 17.84 -2.63 -4.75
C GLY A 88 18.64 -2.62 -3.44
N PRO A 89 19.96 -2.41 -3.53
CA PRO A 89 20.81 -2.32 -2.34
C PRO A 89 20.41 -1.14 -1.45
N PRO A 90 20.64 -1.22 -0.12
CA PRO A 90 20.23 -0.18 0.80
C PRO A 90 21.02 1.12 0.61
N THR A 91 20.35 2.27 0.72
CA THR A 91 21.00 3.60 0.67
C THR A 91 21.02 4.32 2.01
N VAL A 92 20.35 3.78 3.02
CA VAL A 92 20.30 4.36 4.38
C VAL A 92 20.78 3.37 5.44
N PRO A 93 21.33 3.85 6.58
CA PRO A 93 21.62 2.99 7.71
C PRO A 93 20.37 2.25 8.20
N ASN A 94 20.56 1.05 8.73
CA ASN A 94 19.50 0.21 9.31
C ASN A 94 18.45 -0.32 8.31
N ALA A 95 18.68 -0.17 7.01
CA ALA A 95 17.95 -0.89 5.97
C ALA A 95 18.80 -2.03 5.42
N ASP A 96 18.15 -3.14 5.07
CA ASP A 96 18.78 -4.28 4.41
C ASP A 96 18.62 -4.17 2.88
N VAL A 97 17.55 -3.51 2.41
CA VAL A 97 17.31 -3.16 1.00
C VAL A 97 16.56 -1.83 0.88
N ASP A 98 16.68 -1.20 -0.28
CA ASP A 98 15.81 -0.12 -0.71
C ASP A 98 14.72 -0.65 -1.62
N TYR A 99 13.55 0.00 -1.61
CA TYR A 99 12.55 -0.24 -2.64
C TYR A 99 11.79 1.03 -3.05
N ALA A 100 11.33 1.03 -4.30
CA ALA A 100 10.43 2.02 -4.86
C ALA A 100 9.14 1.34 -5.33
N PHE A 101 8.00 1.88 -4.92
CA PHE A 101 6.68 1.54 -5.43
C PHE A 101 6.30 2.49 -6.56
N ALA A 102 5.74 1.94 -7.63
CA ALA A 102 5.19 2.65 -8.76
C ALA A 102 3.76 2.17 -9.04
N GLN A 103 2.78 3.08 -8.89
CA GLN A 103 1.42 2.86 -9.38
C GLN A 103 1.37 3.25 -10.85
N VAL A 104 1.09 2.30 -11.73
CA VAL A 104 1.00 2.56 -13.17
C VAL A 104 -0.44 2.88 -13.53
N GLY A 105 -0.64 4.04 -14.15
CA GLY A 105 -1.91 4.48 -14.71
C GLY A 105 -2.40 3.51 -15.77
N ILE A 106 -3.71 3.26 -15.79
CA ILE A 106 -4.30 2.26 -16.69
C ILE A 106 -4.62 2.89 -18.05
N LYS A 107 -5.34 4.02 -18.04
CA LYS A 107 -5.81 4.70 -19.26
C LYS A 107 -4.89 5.81 -19.73
N ASP A 108 -3.99 6.25 -18.88
CA ASP A 108 -3.05 7.33 -19.12
C ASP A 108 -1.61 6.81 -18.97
N ALA A 109 -0.67 7.62 -19.44
CA ALA A 109 0.75 7.32 -19.38
C ALA A 109 1.36 7.85 -18.07
N VAL A 110 0.60 7.87 -16.97
CA VAL A 110 1.09 8.42 -15.69
C VAL A 110 1.63 7.31 -14.82
N ILE A 111 2.76 7.57 -14.16
CA ILE A 111 3.31 6.70 -13.11
C ILE A 111 3.39 7.53 -11.84
N ASP A 112 2.71 7.07 -10.79
CA ASP A 112 2.68 7.74 -9.49
C ASP A 112 3.65 7.06 -8.51
N TYR A 113 4.57 7.87 -7.97
CA TYR A 113 5.59 7.52 -6.99
C TYR A 113 5.36 8.19 -5.62
N ALA A 114 4.23 8.90 -5.41
CA ALA A 114 4.02 9.74 -4.23
C ALA A 114 3.71 8.95 -2.94
N GLY A 115 3.50 7.64 -3.04
CA GLY A 115 3.02 6.82 -1.94
C GLY A 115 3.68 5.44 -1.86
N ASN A 116 3.12 4.62 -0.98
CA ASN A 116 3.47 3.21 -0.81
C ASN A 116 2.24 2.34 -1.05
N CYS A 117 2.46 1.08 -1.42
CA CYS A 117 1.43 0.05 -1.35
C CYS A 117 1.76 -0.93 -0.22
N GLY A 118 1.05 -0.83 0.90
CA GLY A 118 1.23 -1.74 2.03
C GLY A 118 1.07 -3.22 1.63
N ASN A 119 0.10 -3.53 0.78
CA ASN A 119 -0.11 -4.88 0.25
C ASN A 119 1.14 -5.48 -0.42
N LEU A 120 1.83 -4.73 -1.28
CA LEU A 120 3.03 -5.22 -1.98
C LEU A 120 4.27 -5.16 -1.08
N SER A 121 4.30 -4.23 -0.13
CA SER A 121 5.43 -4.09 0.80
C SER A 121 5.69 -5.38 1.60
N CYS A 122 4.67 -6.22 1.82
CA CYS A 122 4.84 -7.51 2.52
C CYS A 122 5.78 -8.49 1.79
N MET A 123 5.94 -8.37 0.46
CA MET A 123 6.77 -9.29 -0.33
C MET A 123 8.17 -8.74 -0.61
N ILE A 124 8.50 -7.51 -0.21
CA ILE A 124 9.81 -6.91 -0.51
C ILE A 124 10.94 -7.71 0.13
N GLY A 125 10.78 -8.10 1.40
CA GLY A 125 11.77 -8.92 2.09
C GLY A 125 11.94 -10.30 1.47
N VAL A 126 10.83 -10.93 1.06
CA VAL A 126 10.83 -12.23 0.38
C VAL A 126 11.57 -12.13 -0.95
N PHE A 127 11.20 -11.17 -1.80
CA PHE A 127 11.86 -10.93 -3.08
C PHE A 127 13.36 -10.64 -2.91
N ALA A 128 13.74 -9.88 -1.87
CA ALA A 128 15.13 -9.58 -1.59
C ALA A 128 15.96 -10.83 -1.24
N VAL A 129 15.36 -11.81 -0.55
CA VAL A 129 16.02 -13.10 -0.28
C VAL A 129 16.11 -13.95 -1.54
N ASP A 130 15.01 -14.08 -2.29
CA ASP A 130 14.96 -14.89 -3.50
C ASP A 130 15.92 -14.38 -4.59
N GLU A 131 16.11 -13.07 -4.69
CA GLU A 131 17.04 -12.42 -5.63
C GLU A 131 18.49 -12.30 -5.12
N GLY A 132 18.77 -12.79 -3.91
CA GLY A 132 20.10 -12.75 -3.30
C GLY A 132 20.59 -11.35 -2.89
N LEU A 133 19.68 -10.37 -2.74
CA LEU A 133 19.98 -9.06 -2.16
C LEU A 133 20.20 -9.16 -0.64
N VAL A 134 19.53 -10.13 0.00
CA VAL A 134 19.66 -10.43 1.42
C VAL A 134 19.90 -11.93 1.60
N SER A 135 20.87 -12.32 2.42
CA SER A 135 21.08 -13.73 2.74
C SER A 135 19.93 -14.28 3.59
N ALA A 136 19.41 -15.46 3.25
CA ALA A 136 18.37 -16.15 4.02
C ALA A 136 18.81 -16.44 5.48
N GLY A 137 20.10 -16.69 5.72
CA GLY A 137 20.59 -17.15 7.02
C GLY A 137 20.23 -18.62 7.29
N SER A 138 20.34 -19.05 8.55
CA SER A 138 20.12 -20.44 9.00
C SER A 138 18.89 -20.62 9.90
N THR A 139 18.08 -19.58 10.08
CA THR A 139 16.89 -19.59 10.93
C THR A 139 15.63 -20.00 10.16
N SER A 140 14.60 -20.49 10.86
CA SER A 140 13.30 -20.86 10.29
C SER A 140 12.39 -19.67 9.95
N SER A 141 12.85 -18.45 10.24
CA SER A 141 12.21 -17.20 9.86
C SER A 141 13.27 -16.17 9.49
N LYS A 142 12.87 -15.17 8.71
CA LYS A 142 13.71 -14.07 8.29
C LYS A 142 13.02 -12.75 8.58
N VAL A 143 13.79 -11.84 9.14
CA VAL A 143 13.45 -10.42 9.28
C VAL A 143 14.21 -9.64 8.21
N VAL A 144 13.51 -8.78 7.47
CA VAL A 144 14.12 -7.85 6.50
C VAL A 144 13.55 -6.46 6.70
N ARG A 145 14.43 -5.47 6.80
CA ARG A 145 14.11 -4.04 6.89
C ARG A 145 14.25 -3.41 5.51
N ALA A 146 13.14 -3.01 4.92
CA ALA A 146 13.10 -2.38 3.61
C ALA A 146 12.87 -0.87 3.73
N TYR A 147 13.79 -0.07 3.24
CA TYR A 147 13.62 1.39 3.15
C TYR A 147 12.80 1.73 1.92
N ASN A 148 11.62 2.31 2.14
CA ASN A 148 10.78 2.83 1.08
C ASN A 148 11.30 4.20 0.63
N THR A 149 11.82 4.27 -0.59
CA THR A 149 12.35 5.51 -1.18
C THR A 149 11.26 6.56 -1.48
N ASN A 150 10.02 6.16 -1.72
CA ASN A 150 8.87 7.05 -1.92
C ASN A 150 8.49 7.79 -0.64
N THR A 151 8.42 7.07 0.49
CA THR A 151 7.90 7.59 1.77
C THR A 151 8.98 7.91 2.79
N LYS A 152 10.22 7.50 2.52
CA LYS A 152 11.37 7.65 3.42
C LYS A 152 11.18 6.96 4.76
N LYS A 153 10.49 5.82 4.77
CA LYS A 153 10.19 5.03 5.97
C LYS A 153 10.72 3.61 5.83
N ILE A 154 11.19 3.04 6.94
CA ILE A 154 11.60 1.63 7.01
C ILE A 154 10.38 0.79 7.39
N ILE A 155 10.14 -0.26 6.62
CA ILE A 155 9.16 -1.30 6.90
C ILE A 155 9.90 -2.60 7.15
N GLN A 156 9.66 -3.21 8.29
CA GLN A 156 10.20 -4.51 8.63
C GLN A 156 9.17 -5.59 8.28
N THR A 157 9.62 -6.64 7.61
CA THR A 157 8.80 -7.82 7.32
C THR A 157 9.45 -9.05 7.93
N THR A 158 8.64 -9.87 8.59
CA THR A 158 9.06 -11.17 9.14
C THR A 158 8.28 -12.27 8.47
N PHE A 159 8.97 -13.22 7.83
CA PHE A 159 8.37 -14.31 7.07
C PHE A 159 9.11 -15.64 7.32
N PRO A 160 8.42 -16.79 7.19
CA PRO A 160 9.05 -18.09 7.42
C PRO A 160 9.99 -18.50 6.28
N LEU A 161 11.02 -19.28 6.66
CA LEU A 161 11.93 -19.95 5.76
C LEU A 161 11.85 -21.47 5.94
N THR A 162 12.03 -22.20 4.85
CA THR A 162 12.26 -23.65 4.81
C THR A 162 13.43 -23.89 3.86
N ASP A 163 14.50 -24.53 4.35
CA ASP A 163 15.75 -24.81 3.61
C ASP A 163 16.35 -23.57 2.91
N GLY A 164 16.29 -22.41 3.58
CA GLY A 164 16.83 -21.15 3.07
C GLY A 164 15.97 -20.46 2.01
N VAL A 165 14.76 -20.96 1.75
CA VAL A 165 13.79 -20.39 0.80
C VAL A 165 12.56 -19.90 1.55
N ALA A 166 11.95 -18.80 1.08
CA ALA A 166 10.70 -18.31 1.65
C ALA A 166 9.57 -19.35 1.50
N ASP A 167 9.05 -19.81 2.63
CA ASP A 167 7.97 -20.80 2.66
C ASP A 167 6.63 -20.07 2.69
N LEU A 168 6.04 -19.82 1.52
CA LEU A 168 4.81 -19.02 1.36
C LEU A 168 3.52 -19.85 1.29
N GLY A 169 3.65 -21.18 1.30
CA GLY A 169 2.57 -22.13 0.99
C GLY A 169 1.81 -22.67 2.20
N ARG A 170 2.10 -22.21 3.42
CA ARG A 170 1.49 -22.74 4.65
C ARG A 170 0.00 -22.43 4.70
N ASP A 171 -0.81 -23.36 5.22
CA ASP A 171 -2.24 -23.14 5.45
C ASP A 171 -2.48 -22.40 6.78
N GLU A 172 -1.92 -21.19 6.91
CA GLU A 172 -1.81 -20.48 8.19
C GLU A 172 -2.82 -19.32 8.29
N LEU A 173 -2.61 -18.26 7.51
CA LEU A 173 -3.34 -17.01 7.64
C LEU A 173 -4.34 -16.81 6.49
N PRO A 174 -5.67 -16.75 6.76
CA PRO A 174 -6.63 -16.25 5.78
C PRO A 174 -6.51 -14.72 5.66
N ILE A 175 -6.70 -14.20 4.45
CA ILE A 175 -6.82 -12.75 4.20
C ILE A 175 -8.15 -12.52 3.49
N ALA A 176 -8.94 -11.61 4.03
CA ALA A 176 -10.20 -11.19 3.43
C ALA A 176 -10.02 -10.82 1.95
N GLY A 177 -10.82 -11.42 1.06
CA GLY A 177 -10.70 -11.24 -0.39
C GLY A 177 -9.67 -12.13 -1.10
N VAL A 178 -9.01 -13.06 -0.40
CA VAL A 178 -8.10 -14.07 -0.97
C VAL A 178 -8.63 -15.47 -0.71
N ALA A 179 -8.81 -16.27 -1.76
CA ALA A 179 -9.51 -17.56 -1.69
C ALA A 179 -8.76 -18.66 -0.91
N ARG A 180 -7.43 -18.61 -0.87
CA ARG A 180 -6.58 -19.61 -0.17
C ARG A 180 -5.80 -18.93 0.94
N LYS A 181 -5.54 -19.66 2.02
CA LYS A 181 -4.57 -19.22 3.03
C LYS A 181 -3.16 -19.27 2.46
N GLY A 182 -2.26 -18.57 3.14
CA GLY A 182 -0.82 -18.64 2.91
C GLY A 182 -0.09 -18.44 4.23
N SER A 183 1.23 -18.51 4.19
CA SER A 183 2.06 -18.23 5.35
C SER A 183 1.86 -16.82 5.88
N ALA A 184 1.89 -16.66 7.19
CA ALA A 184 1.83 -15.35 7.82
C ALA A 184 3.11 -14.57 7.51
N ILE A 185 2.96 -13.35 7.02
CA ILE A 185 4.04 -12.36 6.94
C ILE A 185 3.68 -11.21 7.86
N SER A 186 4.44 -11.07 8.94
CA SER A 186 4.28 -9.92 9.83
C SER A 186 4.89 -8.68 9.19
N MET A 187 4.25 -7.53 9.39
CA MET A 187 4.71 -6.24 8.90
C MET A 187 4.73 -5.22 10.03
N GLU A 188 5.88 -4.61 10.24
CA GLU A 188 6.10 -3.62 11.28
C GLU A 188 6.55 -2.30 10.66
N PHE A 189 5.79 -1.23 10.93
CA PHE A 189 6.12 0.13 10.52
C PHE A 189 6.73 0.82 11.72
N LEU A 190 8.05 0.87 11.79
CA LEU A 190 8.81 1.19 13.01
C LEU A 190 8.60 2.62 13.53
N ASP A 191 8.46 3.59 12.62
CA ASP A 191 8.17 4.99 12.94
C ASP A 191 7.02 5.50 12.06
N PRO A 192 5.77 5.11 12.36
CA PRO A 192 4.63 5.37 11.49
C PRO A 192 4.13 6.82 11.63
N ALA A 193 4.40 7.50 12.74
CA ALA A 193 3.83 8.79 13.07
C ALA A 193 4.28 9.93 12.13
N GLY A 194 3.40 10.92 11.95
CA GLY A 194 3.69 12.18 11.27
C GLY A 194 4.11 12.04 9.82
N ALA A 195 3.58 11.04 9.10
CA ALA A 195 4.01 10.70 7.74
C ALA A 195 3.86 11.85 6.73
N LYS A 196 2.94 12.79 6.98
CA LYS A 196 2.74 13.98 6.12
C LYS A 196 2.74 15.30 6.88
N THR A 197 2.29 15.29 8.11
CA THR A 197 2.14 16.50 8.95
C THR A 197 3.29 16.68 9.94
N GLY A 198 4.15 15.67 10.10
CA GLY A 198 5.23 15.66 11.09
C GLY A 198 4.77 15.45 12.53
N LYS A 199 3.46 15.23 12.79
CA LYS A 199 2.90 15.01 14.12
C LYS A 199 1.92 13.84 14.11
N LEU A 200 1.86 13.06 15.19
CA LEU A 200 0.87 11.98 15.32
C LEU A 200 -0.56 12.54 15.41
N LEU A 201 -0.75 13.62 16.17
CA LEU A 201 -2.02 14.33 16.37
C LEU A 201 -1.88 15.76 15.80
N PRO A 202 -2.17 15.98 14.51
CA PRO A 202 -1.87 17.25 13.86
C PRO A 202 -2.71 18.42 14.39
N ALA A 203 -3.93 18.13 14.87
CA ALA A 203 -4.81 19.11 15.51
C ALA A 203 -4.42 19.46 16.96
N GLY A 204 -3.42 18.79 17.54
CA GLY A 204 -2.98 19.01 18.91
C GLY A 204 -3.87 18.40 19.99
N SER A 205 -4.98 17.75 19.64
CA SER A 205 -5.85 16.99 20.54
C SER A 205 -6.19 15.61 19.97
N SER A 206 -6.52 14.65 20.83
CA SER A 206 -6.90 13.28 20.45
C SER A 206 -8.31 13.18 19.87
N THR A 207 -9.19 14.11 20.22
CA THR A 207 -10.52 14.29 19.62
C THR A 207 -10.79 15.77 19.33
N VAL A 208 -11.53 16.04 18.26
CA VAL A 208 -12.04 17.36 17.85
C VAL A 208 -13.52 17.25 17.43
N GLU A 209 -14.23 18.37 17.33
CA GLU A 209 -15.58 18.42 16.76
C GLU A 209 -15.55 18.97 15.33
N LEU A 210 -15.83 18.15 14.32
CA LEU A 210 -15.94 18.59 12.93
C LEU A 210 -17.37 19.08 12.65
N THR A 211 -17.46 20.22 11.97
CA THR A 211 -18.74 20.82 11.56
C THR A 211 -19.07 20.43 10.12
N TYR A 212 -20.36 20.32 9.84
CA TYR A 212 -20.83 20.19 8.47
C TYR A 212 -20.89 21.56 7.78
N ALA A 213 -21.06 21.55 6.45
CA ALA A 213 -21.32 22.76 5.68
C ALA A 213 -22.77 23.26 5.85
N ASP A 214 -23.66 22.42 6.38
CA ASP A 214 -25.02 22.78 6.78
C ASP A 214 -25.15 22.81 8.31
N ASP A 215 -26.28 23.33 8.81
CA ASP A 215 -26.55 23.54 10.24
C ASP A 215 -26.76 22.24 11.05
N ARG A 216 -26.21 21.11 10.60
CA ARG A 216 -26.23 19.85 11.36
C ARG A 216 -25.34 19.94 12.60
N PRO A 217 -25.66 19.18 13.67
CA PRO A 217 -24.79 19.07 14.84
C PRO A 217 -23.37 18.63 14.45
N ALA A 218 -22.37 19.17 15.13
CA ALA A 218 -20.99 18.76 14.93
C ALA A 218 -20.78 17.28 15.33
N VAL A 219 -19.82 16.62 14.70
CA VAL A 219 -19.45 15.23 15.00
C VAL A 219 -18.06 15.15 15.61
N ARG A 220 -17.88 14.21 16.54
CA ARG A 220 -16.57 13.91 17.09
C ARG A 220 -15.71 13.20 16.05
N ALA A 221 -14.45 13.61 15.95
CA ALA A 221 -13.45 12.95 15.12
C ALA A 221 -12.08 12.88 15.80
N SER A 222 -11.32 11.84 15.49
CA SER A 222 -9.88 11.76 15.76
C SER A 222 -9.12 12.01 14.46
N LEU A 223 -8.25 13.03 14.46
CA LEU A 223 -7.41 13.38 13.33
C LEU A 223 -5.99 12.86 13.60
N VAL A 224 -5.63 11.74 12.96
CA VAL A 224 -4.37 11.04 13.23
C VAL A 224 -3.55 10.93 11.96
N ASP A 225 -2.25 11.17 12.07
CA ASP A 225 -1.30 10.92 11.00
C ASP A 225 -0.30 9.86 11.44
N ALA A 226 -0.62 8.61 11.10
CA ALA A 226 0.27 7.47 11.22
C ALA A 226 0.22 6.65 9.92
N THR A 227 1.33 6.58 9.20
CA THR A 227 1.51 6.08 7.82
C THR A 227 0.74 6.85 6.74
N ASN A 228 -0.49 7.24 7.02
CA ASN A 228 -1.33 8.06 6.15
C ASN A 228 -2.31 8.88 7.00
N PRO A 229 -2.33 10.22 6.85
CA PRO A 229 -3.30 11.08 7.52
C PRO A 229 -4.73 10.58 7.34
N THR A 230 -5.44 10.36 8.44
CA THR A 230 -6.81 9.83 8.42
C THR A 230 -7.70 10.57 9.42
N VAL A 231 -8.90 10.93 8.95
CA VAL A 231 -10.01 11.43 9.74
C VAL A 231 -10.85 10.23 10.18
N PHE A 232 -10.90 9.93 11.47
CA PHE A 232 -11.76 8.88 12.02
C PHE A 232 -12.99 9.51 12.67
N VAL A 233 -14.17 9.15 12.18
CA VAL A 233 -15.47 9.63 12.68
C VAL A 233 -16.22 8.45 13.28
N GLU A 234 -16.84 8.66 14.44
CA GLU A 234 -17.71 7.66 15.06
C GLU A 234 -19.02 7.53 14.25
N ASP A 235 -19.37 6.30 13.88
CA ASP A 235 -20.63 5.96 13.21
C ASP A 235 -21.69 5.58 14.25
N LEU A 236 -22.38 6.60 14.79
CA LEU A 236 -23.37 6.43 15.86
C LEU A 236 -24.71 5.85 15.38
N ASP A 237 -25.09 6.13 14.13
CA ASP A 237 -26.43 5.81 13.62
C ASP A 237 -26.46 4.51 12.80
N GLY A 238 -25.29 3.89 12.54
CA GLY A 238 -25.16 2.68 11.72
C GLY A 238 -25.60 2.85 10.26
N ALA A 239 -25.91 4.08 9.85
CA ALA A 239 -26.53 4.43 8.57
C ALA A 239 -25.48 4.60 7.47
N LEU A 240 -24.69 3.56 7.19
CA LEU A 240 -23.68 3.58 6.14
C LEU A 240 -24.29 3.39 4.73
N ALA A 241 -25.30 4.20 4.39
CA ALA A 241 -25.87 4.34 3.04
C ALA A 241 -25.23 5.56 2.34
N ASP A 242 -24.77 5.37 1.09
CA ASP A 242 -23.98 6.30 0.23
C ASP A 242 -23.66 7.69 0.83
N GLN A 243 -22.76 7.69 1.81
CA GLN A 243 -22.34 8.89 2.53
C GLN A 243 -21.17 9.59 1.84
N ALA A 244 -20.88 9.31 0.56
CA ALA A 244 -19.69 9.83 -0.11
C ALA A 244 -19.57 11.36 -0.02
N GLN A 245 -20.69 12.08 -0.14
CA GLN A 245 -20.73 13.53 -0.02
C GLN A 245 -20.47 14.00 1.42
N VAL A 246 -21.05 13.34 2.42
CA VAL A 246 -20.85 13.63 3.85
C VAL A 246 -19.40 13.36 4.23
N ALA A 247 -18.85 12.22 3.78
CA ALA A 247 -17.48 11.84 3.96
C ALA A 247 -16.53 12.90 3.38
N GLU A 248 -16.82 13.41 2.18
CA GLU A 248 -15.98 14.43 1.55
C GLU A 248 -16.01 15.76 2.31
N VAL A 249 -17.16 16.21 2.80
CA VAL A 249 -17.26 17.44 3.62
C VAL A 249 -16.43 17.32 4.89
N LEU A 250 -16.59 16.22 5.64
CA LEU A 250 -15.84 15.97 6.87
C LEU A 250 -14.34 15.77 6.60
N ARG A 251 -13.98 15.12 5.48
CA ARG A 251 -12.59 14.96 5.06
C ARG A 251 -11.94 16.32 4.79
N GLN A 252 -12.63 17.23 4.09
CA GLN A 252 -12.12 18.57 3.81
C GLN A 252 -11.95 19.39 5.08
N GLU A 253 -12.90 19.31 6.02
CA GLU A 253 -12.77 19.99 7.32
C GLU A 253 -11.61 19.42 8.15
N GLY A 254 -11.49 18.08 8.21
CA GLY A 254 -10.35 17.41 8.83
C GLY A 254 -9.02 17.80 8.18
N ALA A 255 -8.97 17.89 6.85
CA ALA A 255 -7.77 18.32 6.12
C ALA A 255 -7.30 19.71 6.55
N LYS A 256 -8.21 20.68 6.62
CA LYS A 256 -7.91 22.04 7.08
C LYS A 256 -7.32 22.04 8.49
N ARG A 257 -7.92 21.27 9.41
CA ARG A 257 -7.45 21.16 10.80
C ARG A 257 -6.13 20.43 10.95
N MET A 258 -5.80 19.54 10.02
CA MET A 258 -4.50 18.89 9.95
C MET A 258 -3.42 19.75 9.28
N GLY A 259 -3.76 20.94 8.78
CA GLY A 259 -2.86 21.80 8.02
C GLY A 259 -2.53 21.24 6.62
N LEU A 260 -3.39 20.38 6.06
CA LEU A 260 -3.26 19.79 4.74
C LEU A 260 -4.07 20.58 3.70
N ASP A 261 -3.70 20.48 2.42
CA ASP A 261 -4.51 21.05 1.34
C ASP A 261 -5.82 20.26 1.17
N TRP A 262 -6.92 20.87 1.60
CA TRP A 262 -8.25 20.26 1.55
C TRP A 262 -8.74 19.94 0.13
N ARG A 263 -8.15 20.52 -0.92
CA ARG A 263 -8.52 20.25 -2.32
C ARG A 263 -7.95 18.92 -2.83
N VAL A 264 -6.96 18.38 -2.14
CA VAL A 264 -6.33 17.10 -2.51
C VAL A 264 -7.20 15.96 -2.00
N ALA A 265 -8.05 15.39 -2.86
CA ALA A 265 -8.99 14.33 -2.48
C ALA A 265 -8.30 13.01 -2.05
N SER A 266 -6.99 12.87 -2.29
CA SER A 266 -6.22 11.69 -1.92
C SER A 266 -5.77 11.71 -0.46
N GLN A 267 -5.72 12.87 0.21
CA GLN A 267 -5.24 13.04 1.59
C GLN A 267 -5.95 14.20 2.32
N PRO A 268 -6.29 14.07 3.62
CA PRO A 268 -6.29 12.83 4.39
C PRO A 268 -7.32 11.84 3.84
N LYS A 269 -7.23 10.58 4.26
CA LYS A 269 -8.34 9.63 4.13
C LYS A 269 -9.41 9.97 5.16
N ILE A 270 -10.62 9.45 4.96
CA ILE A 270 -11.66 9.48 5.98
C ILE A 270 -12.22 8.08 6.17
N ALA A 271 -12.51 7.73 7.42
CA ALA A 271 -13.12 6.48 7.78
C ALA A 271 -14.15 6.65 8.89
N PHE A 272 -15.26 5.94 8.73
CA PHE A 272 -16.29 5.79 9.74
C PHE A 272 -16.01 4.51 10.51
N ILE A 273 -16.03 4.59 11.84
CA ILE A 273 -15.69 3.48 12.74
C ILE A 273 -16.75 3.27 13.81
N ARG A 274 -16.94 2.02 14.22
CA ARG A 274 -17.81 1.62 15.32
C ARG A 274 -17.26 0.39 16.03
N PRO A 275 -17.52 0.19 17.33
CA PRO A 275 -17.07 -1.00 18.04
C PRO A 275 -17.75 -2.27 17.49
N THR A 276 -17.06 -3.40 17.63
CA THR A 276 -17.59 -4.76 17.46
C THR A 276 -17.29 -5.56 18.72
N ASP A 277 -17.77 -6.81 18.79
CA ASP A 277 -17.50 -7.70 19.93
C ASP A 277 -16.01 -7.96 20.15
N SER A 278 -15.22 -7.99 19.07
CA SER A 278 -13.79 -8.35 19.06
C SER A 278 -12.85 -7.20 18.67
N GLY A 279 -13.38 -6.03 18.27
CA GLY A 279 -12.54 -4.96 17.73
C GLY A 279 -13.32 -3.78 17.17
N ILE A 280 -12.96 -3.33 15.96
CA ILE A 280 -13.50 -2.11 15.35
C ILE A 280 -13.91 -2.40 13.90
N ALA A 281 -15.17 -2.13 13.56
CA ALA A 281 -15.62 -2.13 12.18
C ALA A 281 -15.26 -0.79 11.52
N ILE A 282 -14.79 -0.83 10.26
CA ILE A 282 -14.37 0.35 9.51
C ILE A 282 -14.99 0.41 8.11
N LYS A 283 -15.42 1.61 7.69
CA LYS A 283 -15.65 1.95 6.28
C LYS A 283 -14.82 3.16 5.88
N ALA A 284 -13.79 2.90 5.07
CA ALA A 284 -12.88 3.93 4.58
C ALA A 284 -13.29 4.44 3.20
N TYR A 285 -13.13 5.75 2.98
CA TYR A 285 -13.30 6.40 1.69
C TYR A 285 -11.96 6.94 1.18
N SER A 286 -11.79 6.90 -0.14
CA SER A 286 -10.64 7.47 -0.83
C SER A 286 -11.08 8.03 -2.17
N MET A 287 -10.67 9.26 -2.49
CA MET A 287 -11.07 9.93 -3.74
C MET A 287 -12.60 9.97 -3.93
N GLY A 288 -13.36 10.16 -2.84
CA GLY A 288 -14.83 10.16 -2.86
C GLY A 288 -15.48 8.79 -3.04
N VAL A 289 -14.71 7.70 -3.11
CA VAL A 289 -15.25 6.34 -3.31
C VAL A 289 -15.02 5.48 -2.07
N MET A 290 -16.06 4.74 -1.66
CA MET A 290 -15.94 3.76 -0.57
C MET A 290 -15.02 2.61 -0.99
N HIS A 291 -14.07 2.29 -0.12
CA HIS A 291 -13.17 1.16 -0.34
C HIS A 291 -13.91 -0.16 -0.09
N LYS A 292 -13.74 -1.15 -0.98
CA LYS A 292 -14.38 -2.48 -0.86
C LYS A 292 -13.82 -3.37 0.26
N ALA A 293 -12.78 -2.89 0.94
CA ALA A 293 -12.08 -3.49 2.07
C ALA A 293 -11.55 -2.31 2.92
N VAL A 294 -10.33 -2.36 3.43
CA VAL A 294 -9.63 -1.18 3.98
C VAL A 294 -8.25 -1.00 3.34
N PRO A 295 -7.80 0.23 3.02
CA PRO A 295 -6.39 0.45 2.70
C PRO A 295 -5.51 0.09 3.90
N MET A 296 -4.45 -0.69 3.70
CA MET A 296 -3.58 -1.13 4.80
C MET A 296 -3.01 0.02 5.65
N THR A 297 -2.65 1.14 5.03
CA THR A 297 -2.18 2.33 5.77
C THR A 297 -3.26 2.93 6.65
N VAL A 298 -4.54 2.86 6.24
CA VAL A 298 -5.67 3.33 7.05
C VAL A 298 -5.93 2.36 8.21
N ALA A 299 -5.86 1.05 7.96
CA ALA A 299 -5.98 0.04 9.02
C ALA A 299 -4.87 0.18 10.07
N LEU A 300 -3.62 0.40 9.64
CA LEU A 300 -2.52 0.63 10.55
C LEU A 300 -2.67 1.96 11.30
N CYS A 301 -3.11 3.02 10.62
CA CYS A 301 -3.45 4.28 11.29
C CYS A 301 -4.54 4.08 12.35
N LEU A 302 -5.55 3.24 12.08
CA LEU A 302 -6.58 2.89 13.07
C LEU A 302 -5.99 2.09 14.24
N GLY A 303 -5.12 1.12 13.98
CA GLY A 303 -4.43 0.36 15.04
C GLY A 303 -3.58 1.26 15.94
N VAL A 304 -2.87 2.26 15.38
CA VAL A 304 -2.19 3.28 16.17
C VAL A 304 -3.19 4.14 16.94
N THR A 305 -4.25 4.61 16.28
CA THR A 305 -5.30 5.45 16.89
C THR A 305 -5.91 4.75 18.11
N ALA A 306 -6.24 3.46 18.00
CA ALA A 306 -6.79 2.65 19.08
C ALA A 306 -5.86 2.52 20.31
N ASN A 307 -4.58 2.81 20.15
CA ASN A 307 -3.57 2.82 21.22
C ASN A 307 -3.18 4.24 21.69
N VAL A 308 -3.84 5.29 21.19
CA VAL A 308 -3.64 6.67 21.66
C VAL A 308 -4.80 7.09 22.56
N GLU A 309 -4.50 7.34 23.84
CA GLU A 309 -5.48 7.70 24.85
C GLU A 309 -6.33 8.93 24.44
N GLY A 310 -7.64 8.82 24.70
CA GLY A 310 -8.62 9.88 24.42
C GLY A 310 -9.05 10.00 22.96
N THR A 311 -8.51 9.18 22.03
CA THR A 311 -9.08 9.08 20.69
C THR A 311 -10.38 8.28 20.70
N ILE A 312 -11.18 8.43 19.63
CA ILE A 312 -12.43 7.67 19.46
C ILE A 312 -12.16 6.17 19.46
N ALA A 313 -11.21 5.70 18.65
CA ALA A 313 -10.89 4.28 18.56
C ALA A 313 -10.37 3.71 19.88
N TYR A 314 -9.64 4.50 20.69
CA TYR A 314 -9.19 4.08 22.01
C TYR A 314 -10.36 3.79 22.96
N GLY A 315 -11.44 4.57 22.88
CA GLY A 315 -12.65 4.37 23.68
C GLY A 315 -13.56 3.24 23.19
N MET A 316 -13.36 2.73 21.96
CA MET A 316 -14.19 1.65 21.38
C MET A 316 -13.79 0.26 21.85
N LEU A 317 -12.54 0.08 22.30
CA LEU A 317 -12.03 -1.22 22.75
C LEU A 317 -12.36 -1.43 24.24
N GLN A 318 -13.31 -2.32 24.52
CA GLN A 318 -13.73 -2.69 25.88
C GLN A 318 -12.64 -3.45 26.63
N GLU A 319 -11.98 -4.38 25.96
CA GLU A 319 -10.85 -5.14 26.48
C GLU A 319 -9.66 -5.01 25.53
N ARG A 320 -8.50 -4.67 26.07
CA ARG A 320 -7.24 -4.68 25.33
C ARG A 320 -6.63 -6.05 25.51
N ASN A 321 -6.43 -6.80 24.43
CA ASN A 321 -5.67 -8.03 24.53
C ASN A 321 -4.22 -7.72 24.97
N GLN A 322 -3.58 -8.68 25.63
CA GLN A 322 -2.21 -8.52 26.13
C GLN A 322 -1.18 -8.30 25.02
N GLU A 323 -1.54 -8.64 23.77
CA GLU A 323 -0.70 -8.53 22.59
C GLU A 323 -0.86 -7.18 21.84
N GLY A 324 -1.79 -6.31 22.26
CA GLY A 324 -2.05 -5.02 21.61
C GLY A 324 -2.64 -5.11 20.19
N ILE A 325 -3.15 -6.27 19.79
CA ILE A 325 -3.76 -6.52 18.48
C ILE A 325 -5.17 -5.93 18.44
N VAL A 326 -5.47 -5.16 17.39
CA VAL A 326 -6.82 -4.64 17.14
C VAL A 326 -7.40 -5.35 15.94
N GLU A 327 -8.48 -6.10 16.15
CA GLU A 327 -9.23 -6.70 15.05
C GLU A 327 -10.00 -5.61 14.30
N ILE A 328 -9.85 -5.58 12.97
CA ILE A 328 -10.49 -4.58 12.12
C ILE A 328 -11.38 -5.31 11.11
N SER A 329 -12.69 -5.19 11.26
CA SER A 329 -13.67 -5.74 10.31
C SER A 329 -13.98 -4.71 9.23
N HIS A 330 -13.90 -5.08 7.95
CA HIS A 330 -14.13 -4.16 6.84
C HIS A 330 -15.10 -4.76 5.81
N PRO A 331 -15.56 -4.03 4.77
CA PRO A 331 -16.58 -4.54 3.85
C PRO A 331 -16.22 -5.85 3.11
N GLY A 332 -14.94 -6.18 3.03
CA GLY A 332 -14.45 -7.41 2.41
C GLY A 332 -14.33 -8.61 3.36
N GLY A 333 -14.66 -8.44 4.65
CA GLY A 333 -14.35 -9.39 5.73
C GLY A 333 -13.81 -8.68 6.97
#